data_AF-A0A7C1Q593-F1
#
_entry.id   AF-A0A7C1Q593-F1
#
_cell.length_a   1.000
_cell.length_b   1.000
_cell.length_c   1.000
_cell.angle_alpha   90.00
_cell.angle_beta   90.00
_cell.angle_gamma   90.00
#
_symmetry.space_group_name_H-M   'P 1'
#
loop_
_entity.id
_entity.type
_entity.pdbx_description
1 polymer ?
#
loop_
_entity_poly.entity_id
_entity_poly.type
_entity_poly.pdbx_seq_one_letter_code
_entity_poly.pdbx_strand_id
1 'polypeptide(L)'
;EKVGEDLISLEITGRASSADSVFEGLDGVLAVNIHDNTVDLSVKNAEKRIPLIIETSRRAGIEISSVNMRKPTLEDVFLHYTGRTIRGEGASGRDMAKQDMRNRRQLWGGRKK
;
A
#
# COMPACT_ATOMS: atom_id res chain seq x y z
N GLU A 1 -16.83 -1.24 -5.42
CA GLU A 1 -16.22 0.03 -5.86
C GLU A 1 -15.69 0.76 -4.64
N LYS A 2 -14.38 0.88 -4.44
CA LYS A 2 -13.84 1.36 -3.16
C LYS A 2 -12.61 2.22 -3.38
N VAL A 3 -12.86 3.51 -3.49
CA VAL A 3 -11.87 4.57 -3.58
C VAL A 3 -12.14 5.49 -2.39
N GLY A 4 -11.15 5.71 -1.53
CA GLY A 4 -11.29 6.53 -0.30
C GLY A 4 -11.55 5.74 0.98
N GLU A 5 -10.98 4.54 1.11
CA GLU A 5 -10.99 3.79 2.38
C GLU A 5 -9.80 4.24 3.23
N ASP A 6 -10.05 4.70 4.44
CA ASP A 6 -9.00 5.01 5.41
C ASP A 6 -8.35 3.72 5.89
N LEU A 7 -7.03 3.74 6.04
CA LEU A 7 -6.26 2.62 6.57
C LEU A 7 -5.93 2.88 8.03
N ILE A 8 -6.22 1.91 8.89
CA ILE A 8 -5.80 1.90 10.29
C ILE A 8 -4.88 0.71 10.50
N SER A 9 -3.66 0.93 10.94
CA SER A 9 -2.74 -0.12 11.38
C SER A 9 -2.66 -0.10 12.90
N LEU A 10 -2.92 -1.24 13.52
CA LEU A 10 -2.85 -1.43 14.97
C LEU A 10 -1.72 -2.41 15.26
N GLU A 11 -0.87 -2.08 16.22
CA GLU A 11 0.07 -3.04 16.77
C GLU A 11 -0.53 -3.60 18.07
N ILE A 12 -0.58 -4.93 18.17
CA ILE A 12 -1.17 -5.64 19.29
C ILE A 12 -0.12 -6.44 20.06
N THR A 13 -0.20 -6.39 21.38
CA THR A 13 0.64 -7.21 22.26
C THR A 13 -0.12 -8.49 22.59
N GLY A 14 0.43 -9.65 22.22
CA GLY A 14 -0.15 -10.96 22.55
C GLY A 14 -0.63 -11.76 21.34
N ARG A 15 -1.68 -12.56 21.53
CA ARG A 15 -2.07 -13.60 20.56
C ARG A 15 -3.06 -13.06 19.52
N ALA A 16 -2.58 -12.86 18.28
CA ALA A 16 -3.37 -12.38 17.15
C ALA A 16 -4.50 -13.32 16.68
N SER A 17 -4.52 -14.58 17.15
CA SER A 17 -5.49 -15.59 16.71
C SER A 17 -6.95 -15.24 17.00
N SER A 18 -7.21 -14.43 18.02
CA SER A 18 -8.57 -14.02 18.41
C SER A 18 -8.98 -12.66 17.85
N ALA A 19 -8.05 -11.95 17.19
CA ALA A 19 -8.28 -10.61 16.65
C ALA A 19 -9.17 -10.62 15.41
N ASP A 20 -8.98 -11.63 14.55
CA ASP A 20 -9.76 -11.87 13.32
C ASP A 20 -11.27 -11.68 13.54
N SER A 21 -11.86 -12.53 14.38
CA SER A 21 -13.30 -12.58 14.55
C SER A 21 -13.86 -11.34 15.28
N VAL A 22 -13.00 -10.63 16.03
CA VAL A 22 -13.37 -9.39 16.73
C VAL A 22 -13.46 -8.24 15.73
N PHE A 23 -12.52 -8.13 14.78
CA PHE A 23 -12.48 -7.03 13.83
C PHE A 23 -13.38 -7.25 12.61
N GLU A 24 -13.59 -8.49 12.18
CA GLU A 24 -14.53 -8.81 11.09
C GLU A 24 -15.99 -8.47 11.43
N GLY A 25 -16.36 -8.52 12.72
CA GLY A 25 -17.72 -8.20 13.18
C GLY A 25 -18.01 -6.72 13.38
N LEU A 26 -17.03 -5.83 13.19
CA LEU A 26 -17.20 -4.40 13.46
C LEU A 26 -17.91 -3.68 12.31
N ASP A 27 -18.95 -2.90 12.67
CA ASP A 27 -19.69 -2.11 11.70
C ASP A 27 -18.78 -1.13 10.94
N GLY A 28 -18.75 -1.32 9.63
CA GLY A 28 -17.99 -0.50 8.72
C GLY A 28 -16.54 -0.90 8.49
N VAL A 29 -16.05 -1.97 9.10
CA VAL A 29 -14.81 -2.60 8.64
C VAL A 29 -15.06 -3.20 7.26
N LEU A 30 -14.16 -2.89 6.32
CA LEU A 30 -14.29 -3.21 4.90
C LEU A 30 -13.37 -4.34 4.49
N ALA A 31 -12.21 -4.42 5.15
CA ALA A 31 -11.25 -5.50 5.07
C ALA A 31 -10.42 -5.51 6.35
N VAL A 32 -10.02 -6.71 6.77
CA VAL A 32 -9.10 -6.96 7.87
C VAL A 32 -7.93 -7.77 7.32
N ASN A 33 -6.70 -7.35 7.63
CA ASN A 33 -5.52 -8.13 7.33
C ASN A 33 -4.65 -8.22 8.58
N ILE A 34 -4.40 -9.44 9.04
CA ILE A 34 -3.63 -9.71 10.26
C ILE A 34 -2.35 -10.39 9.86
N HIS A 35 -1.23 -9.84 10.29
CA HIS A 35 0.08 -10.40 10.05
C HIS A 35 0.98 -10.12 11.26
N ASP A 36 1.62 -11.18 11.76
CA ASP A 36 2.43 -11.15 12.99
C ASP A 36 1.65 -10.56 14.19
N ASN A 37 2.02 -9.35 14.60
CA ASN A 37 1.43 -8.57 15.68
C ASN A 37 0.78 -7.27 15.19
N THR A 38 0.54 -7.17 13.88
CA THR A 38 -0.05 -6.00 13.24
C THR A 38 -1.41 -6.35 12.64
N VAL A 39 -2.39 -5.48 12.85
CA VAL A 39 -3.74 -5.57 12.29
C VAL A 39 -3.98 -4.34 11.42
N ASP A 40 -4.08 -4.56 10.11
CA ASP A 40 -4.51 -3.53 9.16
C ASP A 40 -6.00 -3.62 8.91
N LEU A 41 -6.69 -2.50 9.10
CA LEU A 41 -8.12 -2.35 8.89
C LEU A 41 -8.35 -1.32 7.79
N SER A 42 -9.12 -1.72 6.77
CA SER A 42 -9.69 -0.78 5.82
C SER A 42 -11.07 -0.37 6.33
N VAL A 43 -11.28 0.93 6.53
CA VAL A 43 -12.52 1.47 7.09
C VAL A 43 -12.93 2.75 6.36
N LYS A 44 -14.21 3.12 6.43
CA LYS A 44 -14.69 4.48 6.13
C LYS A 44 -14.61 5.33 7.39
N ASN A 45 -14.17 6.58 7.29
CA ASN A 45 -14.16 7.51 8.43
C ASN A 45 -13.40 6.96 9.64
N ALA A 46 -12.11 6.64 9.46
CA ALA A 46 -11.26 6.07 10.50
C ALA A 46 -11.30 6.88 11.82
N GLU A 47 -11.33 8.20 11.74
CA GLU A 47 -11.38 9.11 12.90
C GLU A 47 -12.55 8.81 13.86
N LYS A 48 -13.71 8.44 13.32
CA LYS A 48 -14.89 8.11 14.14
C LYS A 48 -14.86 6.69 14.68
N ARG A 49 -14.06 5.81 14.07
CA ARG A 49 -14.04 4.38 14.35
C ARG A 49 -12.91 3.95 15.26
N ILE A 50 -11.80 4.69 15.31
CA ILE A 50 -10.69 4.42 16.23
C ILE A 50 -11.17 4.24 17.68
N PRO A 51 -12.02 5.12 18.26
CA PRO A 51 -12.46 4.93 19.64
C PRO A 51 -13.21 3.61 19.85
N LEU A 52 -14.08 3.24 18.89
CA LEU A 52 -14.85 1.99 18.93
C LEU A 52 -13.95 0.76 18.79
N ILE A 53 -12.97 0.82 17.88
CA ILE A 53 -11.98 -0.23 17.65
C ILE A 53 -11.17 -0.47 18.93
N ILE A 54 -10.64 0.60 19.54
CA ILE A 54 -9.86 0.49 20.78
C ILE A 54 -10.71 -0.11 21.91
N GLU A 55 -11.95 0.36 22.08
CA GLU A 55 -12.84 -0.16 23.12
C GLU A 55 -13.16 -1.64 22.91
N THR A 56 -13.44 -2.04 21.68
CA THR A 56 -13.77 -3.43 21.33
C THR A 56 -12.58 -4.35 21.57
N SER A 57 -11.38 -3.95 21.14
CA SER A 57 -10.13 -4.67 21.40
C SER A 57 -9.91 -4.85 22.91
N ARG A 58 -10.12 -3.79 23.70
CA ARG A 58 -9.96 -3.87 25.16
C ARG A 58 -10.97 -4.83 25.80
N ARG A 59 -12.23 -4.84 25.34
CA ARG A 59 -13.25 -5.80 25.81
C ARG A 59 -12.91 -7.24 25.43
N ALA A 60 -12.26 -7.44 24.29
CA ALA A 60 -11.79 -8.74 23.82
C ALA A 60 -10.48 -9.20 24.50
N GLY A 61 -9.90 -8.39 25.40
CA GLY A 61 -8.62 -8.70 26.04
C GLY A 61 -7.40 -8.53 25.13
N ILE A 62 -7.55 -7.78 24.03
CA ILE A 62 -6.48 -7.44 23.10
C ILE A 62 -5.88 -6.11 23.53
N GLU A 63 -4.60 -6.12 23.88
CA GLU A 63 -3.86 -4.91 24.21
C GLU A 63 -3.28 -4.31 22.93
N ILE A 64 -3.58 -3.04 22.67
CA ILE A 64 -3.04 -2.29 21.54
C ILE A 64 -1.85 -1.46 22.05
N SER A 65 -0.67 -1.69 21.50
CA SER A 65 0.55 -0.93 21.81
C SER A 65 0.64 0.35 20.99
N SER A 66 0.17 0.34 19.74
CA SER A 66 0.27 1.46 18.81
C SER A 66 -0.91 1.52 17.84
N VAL A 67 -1.30 2.73 17.44
CA VAL A 67 -2.34 2.99 16.44
C VAL A 67 -1.80 3.99 15.43
N ASN A 68 -1.80 3.61 14.16
CA ASN A 68 -1.45 4.48 13.05
C ASN A 68 -2.65 4.60 12.10
N MET A 69 -2.97 5.82 11.67
CA MET A 69 -4.01 6.09 10.69
C MET A 69 -3.39 6.75 9.46
N ARG A 70 -3.76 6.25 8.28
CA ARG A 70 -3.41 6.89 7.01
C ARG A 70 -4.66 7.06 6.16
N LYS A 71 -4.93 8.31 5.74
CA LYS A 71 -5.90 8.59 4.68
C LYS A 71 -5.21 8.37 3.33
N PRO A 72 -5.81 7.60 2.40
CA PRO A 72 -5.26 7.46 1.05
C PRO A 72 -5.29 8.83 0.36
N THR A 73 -4.21 9.17 -0.32
CA THR A 73 -4.16 10.42 -1.10
C THR A 73 -4.85 10.23 -2.45
N LEU A 74 -5.15 11.35 -3.12
CA LEU A 74 -5.67 11.30 -4.49
C LEU A 74 -4.69 10.57 -5.44
N GLU A 75 -3.38 10.70 -5.21
CA GLU A 75 -2.34 9.99 -5.95
C GLU A 75 -2.42 8.47 -5.72
N ASP A 76 -2.58 8.02 -4.46
CA ASP A 76 -2.73 6.58 -4.12
C ASP A 76 -3.97 5.97 -4.83
N VAL A 77 -5.07 6.73 -4.82
CA VAL A 77 -6.32 6.38 -5.51
C VAL A 77 -6.13 6.34 -7.03
N PHE A 78 -5.45 7.34 -7.57
CA PHE A 78 -5.21 7.46 -9.00
C PHE A 78 -4.30 6.35 -9.54
N LEU A 79 -3.26 5.99 -8.77
CA LEU A 79 -2.39 4.84 -9.05
C LEU A 79 -3.17 3.52 -9.08
N HIS A 80 -4.07 3.31 -8.11
CA HIS A 80 -4.94 2.12 -8.10
C HIS A 80 -5.90 2.08 -9.29
N TYR A 81 -6.45 3.22 -9.71
CA TYR A 81 -7.46 3.28 -10.76
C TYR A 81 -6.88 3.19 -12.18
N THR A 82 -5.69 3.76 -12.39
CA THR A 82 -5.07 3.83 -13.72
C THR A 82 -4.06 2.72 -13.99
N GLY A 83 -3.64 1.97 -12.95
CA GLY A 83 -2.69 0.87 -13.07
C GLY A 83 -1.31 1.29 -13.59
N ARG A 84 -1.00 2.60 -13.61
CA ARG A 84 0.24 3.14 -14.15
C ARG A 84 1.02 3.84 -13.07
N THR A 85 1.99 3.14 -12.51
CA THR A 85 3.16 3.76 -11.90
C THR A 85 3.78 4.66 -12.98
N ILE A 86 3.68 5.97 -12.85
CA ILE A 86 4.55 6.89 -13.61
C ILE A 86 5.92 6.75 -12.95
N ARG A 87 6.59 5.64 -13.23
CA ARG A 87 8.00 5.49 -12.92
C ARG A 87 8.70 6.43 -13.89
N GLY A 88 9.36 7.46 -13.35
CA GLY A 88 10.19 8.37 -14.11
C GLY A 88 11.32 7.64 -14.80
N GLU A 89 11.07 7.08 -15.99
CA GLU A 89 12.08 6.57 -16.90
C GLU A 89 12.30 7.58 -18.03
N GLY A 90 12.84 8.74 -17.66
CA GLY A 90 13.44 9.67 -18.62
C GLY A 90 14.78 9.20 -19.19
N ALA A 91 15.31 8.06 -18.76
CA ALA A 91 16.68 7.64 -19.05
C ALA A 91 16.83 6.38 -19.94
N SER A 92 15.85 5.48 -20.06
CA SER A 92 16.10 4.19 -20.74
C SER A 92 15.98 4.28 -22.27
N GLY A 93 14.95 4.95 -22.80
CA GLY A 93 14.73 5.00 -24.25
C GLY A 93 15.72 5.86 -25.05
N ARG A 94 16.13 7.01 -24.51
CA ARG A 94 17.07 7.93 -25.21
C ARG A 94 18.52 7.45 -25.15
N ASP A 95 18.95 6.84 -24.04
CA ASP A 95 20.32 6.29 -23.95
C ASP A 95 20.49 5.05 -24.82
N MET A 96 19.49 4.15 -24.88
CA MET A 96 19.53 3.00 -25.80
C MET A 96 19.61 3.43 -27.27
N ALA A 97 18.82 4.43 -27.68
CA ALA A 97 18.85 4.94 -29.06
C ALA A 97 20.19 5.62 -29.42
N LYS A 98 20.82 6.32 -28.47
CA LYS A 98 22.15 6.92 -28.66
C LYS A 98 23.25 5.86 -28.72
N GLN A 99 23.11 4.78 -27.96
CA GLN A 99 24.09 3.70 -27.88
C GLN A 99 24.04 2.81 -29.14
N ASP A 100 22.84 2.51 -29.66
CA ASP A 100 22.66 1.79 -30.93
C ASP A 100 23.25 2.55 -32.12
N MET A 101 23.02 3.88 -32.19
CA MET A 101 23.60 4.72 -33.25
C MET A 101 25.12 4.78 -33.20
N ARG A 102 25.73 4.78 -32.00
CA ARG A 102 27.19 4.71 -31.85
C ARG A 102 27.75 3.37 -32.31
N ASN A 103 27.07 2.27 -32.00
CA ASN A 103 27.52 0.93 -32.38
C ASN A 103 27.42 0.70 -33.90
N ARG A 104 26.35 1.19 -34.54
CA ARG A 104 26.17 1.11 -36.01
C ARG A 104 27.21 1.90 -36.80
N ARG A 105 27.70 3.04 -36.28
CA ARG A 105 28.76 3.82 -36.95
C ARG A 105 30.11 3.11 -36.96
N GLN A 106 30.41 2.29 -35.97
CA GLN A 106 31.68 1.55 -35.89
C GLN A 106 31.70 0.34 -36.85
N LEU A 107 30.54 -0.28 -37.10
CA LEU A 107 30.44 -1.44 -37.99
C LEU A 107 30.54 -1.07 -39.49
N TRP A 108 30.22 0.16 -39.88
CA TRP A 108 30.28 0.61 -41.29
C TRP A 108 31.60 1.30 -41.68
N GLY A 109 32.47 1.61 -40.71
CA GLY A 109 33.74 2.30 -40.95
C GLY A 109 34.90 1.40 -41.43
N GLY A 110 34.75 0.08 -41.36
CA GLY A 110 35.84 -0.89 -41.56
C GLY A 110 35.93 -1.52 -42.96
N ARG A 111 35.46 -0.85 -44.03
CA ARG A 111 35.59 -1.41 -45.39
C ARG A 111 35.81 -0.34 -46.47
N LYS A 112 36.98 0.27 -46.47
CA LYS A 112 37.62 0.69 -47.73
C LYS A 112 39.10 0.30 -47.69
N LYS A 113 39.51 -0.32 -48.80
CA LYS A 113 40.86 -0.71 -49.18
C LYS A 113 41.86 0.42 -49.01
#